data_AF-X1REZ5-F1
#
_entry.id   AF-X1REZ5-F1
#
_cell.length_a   1.000
_cell.length_b   1.000
_cell.length_c   1.000
_cell.angle_alpha   90.00
_cell.angle_beta   90.00
_cell.angle_gamma   90.00
#
_symmetry.space_group_name_H-M   'P 1'
#
loop_
_entity.id
_entity.type
_entity.pdbx_description
1 polymer ?
#
loop_
_entity_poly.entity_id
_entity_poly.type
_entity_poly.pdbx_seq_one_letter_code
_entity_poly.pdbx_strand_id
1 'polypeptide(L)'
;RYFDQLNKIYGLDLRVVKVPANVGETQKIIEIARLNKARVIGVRVYNEADHQPVAEWLEEDPGHRAVLFHSAAYDLGNRLFFEFPTQTTFGDLSPKIVK
;
A
#
# COMPACT_ATOMS: atom_id res chain seq x y z
N ARG A 1 9.19 5.15 -7.27
CA ARG A 1 8.76 6.29 -8.10
C ARG A 1 7.75 7.16 -7.36
N TYR A 2 6.59 6.63 -6.97
CA TYR A 2 5.57 7.42 -6.24
C TYR A 2 6.09 8.00 -4.91
N PHE A 3 6.57 7.17 -3.99
CA PHE A 3 7.10 7.65 -2.70
C PHE A 3 8.34 8.55 -2.85
N ASP A 4 9.19 8.29 -3.86
CA ASP A 4 10.32 9.17 -4.17
C ASP A 4 9.84 10.57 -4.59
N GLN A 5 8.75 10.65 -5.35
CA GLN A 5 8.13 11.94 -5.74
C GLN A 5 7.48 12.62 -4.55
N LEU A 6 6.78 11.88 -3.67
CA LEU A 6 6.24 12.45 -2.43
C LEU A 6 7.34 13.03 -1.54
N ASN A 7 8.46 12.32 -1.36
CA ASN A 7 9.63 12.84 -0.66
C ASN A 7 10.13 14.13 -1.29
N LYS A 8 10.24 14.18 -2.62
CA LYS A 8 10.72 15.37 -3.34
C LYS A 8 9.76 16.57 -3.22
N ILE A 9 8.45 16.35 -3.35
CA ILE A 9 7.44 17.42 -3.38
C ILE A 9 7.19 17.97 -1.97
N TYR A 10 7.09 17.09 -0.98
CA TYR A 10 6.69 17.46 0.38
C TYR A 10 7.86 17.48 1.37
N GLY A 11 9.08 17.19 0.93
CA GLY A 11 10.26 17.13 1.80
C GLY A 11 10.18 16.01 2.84
N LEU A 12 9.47 14.92 2.52
CA LEU A 12 9.34 13.79 3.44
C LEU A 12 10.64 12.99 3.49
N ASP A 13 11.06 12.57 4.69
CA ASP A 13 12.20 11.69 4.90
C ASP A 13 11.76 10.22 4.97
N LEU A 14 11.04 9.75 3.94
CA LEU A 14 10.60 8.36 3.89
C LEU A 14 11.74 7.45 3.48
N ARG A 15 12.08 6.47 4.31
CA ARG A 15 12.93 5.33 3.93
C ARG A 15 12.15 4.39 3.01
N VAL A 16 12.33 4.52 1.70
CA VAL A 16 11.64 3.70 0.70
C VAL A 16 12.41 2.40 0.43
N VAL A 17 11.76 1.26 0.70
CA VAL A 17 12.28 -0.07 0.34
C VAL A 17 11.53 -0.59 -0.89
N LYS A 18 12.26 -1.01 -1.92
CA LYS A 18 11.69 -1.58 -3.14
C LYS A 18 11.73 -3.10 -3.05
N VAL A 19 10.58 -3.73 -3.15
CA VAL A 19 10.44 -5.20 -3.10
C VAL A 19 10.00 -5.68 -4.49
N PRO A 20 10.80 -6.52 -5.17
CA PRO A 20 10.35 -7.17 -6.40
C PRO A 20 9.32 -8.24 -6.05
N ALA A 21 8.09 -8.06 -6.54
CA ALA A 21 6.99 -9.00 -6.36
C ALA A 21 6.20 -9.11 -7.67
N ASN A 22 5.84 -10.33 -8.05
CA ASN A 22 4.94 -10.59 -9.17
C ASN A 22 3.47 -10.55 -8.73
N VAL A 23 2.57 -10.73 -9.69
CA VAL A 23 1.13 -10.92 -9.41
C VAL A 23 0.93 -12.15 -8.53
N GLY A 24 0.13 -12.01 -7.47
CA GLY A 24 -0.09 -13.01 -6.43
C GLY A 24 1.00 -13.08 -5.35
N GLU A 25 1.98 -12.18 -5.36
CA GLU A 25 3.12 -12.22 -4.42
C GLU A 25 3.14 -11.05 -3.42
N THR A 26 2.00 -10.40 -3.15
CA THR A 26 1.93 -9.31 -2.15
C THR A 26 2.39 -9.73 -0.77
N GLN A 27 2.28 -11.02 -0.42
CA GLN A 27 2.83 -11.57 0.82
C GLN A 27 4.31 -11.22 1.04
N LYS A 28 5.14 -11.21 -0.02
CA LYS A 28 6.55 -10.81 0.09
C LYS A 28 6.70 -9.35 0.54
N ILE A 29 5.79 -8.49 0.09
CA ILE A 29 5.76 -7.08 0.46
C ILE A 29 5.38 -6.95 1.94
N ILE A 30 4.39 -7.72 2.39
CA ILE A 30 3.95 -7.74 3.79
C ILE A 30 5.07 -8.21 4.73
N GLU A 31 5.79 -9.27 4.37
CA GLU A 31 6.92 -9.77 5.15
C GLU A 31 8.03 -8.73 5.31
N ILE A 32 8.41 -8.07 4.21
CA ILE A 32 9.40 -6.99 4.25
C ILE A 32 8.87 -5.78 5.04
N ALA A 33 7.58 -5.47 4.94
CA ALA A 33 6.95 -4.39 5.72
C ALA A 33 7.05 -4.67 7.22
N ARG A 34 6.70 -5.89 7.66
CA ARG A 34 6.83 -6.32 9.06
C ARG A 34 8.29 -6.26 9.55
N LEU A 35 9.24 -6.78 8.76
CA LEU A 35 10.67 -6.75 9.08
C LEU A 35 11.20 -5.32 9.27
N ASN A 36 10.70 -4.37 8.48
CA ASN A 36 11.11 -2.97 8.55
C ASN A 36 10.21 -2.11 9.46
N LYS A 37 9.21 -2.72 10.13
CA LYS A 37 8.19 -2.02 10.92
C LYS A 37 7.53 -0.88 10.13
N ALA A 38 7.34 -1.10 8.83
CA ALA A 38 6.73 -0.11 7.95
C ALA A 38 5.23 0.02 8.29
N ARG A 39 4.73 1.26 8.32
CA ARG A 39 3.30 1.55 8.49
C ARG A 39 2.57 1.80 7.17
N VAL A 40 3.31 2.03 6.09
CA VAL A 40 2.75 2.32 4.77
C VAL A 40 3.39 1.39 3.75
N ILE A 41 2.56 0.75 2.94
CA ILE A 41 2.98 -0.02 1.77
C ILE A 41 2.39 0.58 0.50
N GLY A 42 3.02 0.29 -0.63
CA GLY A 42 2.46 0.55 -1.94
C GLY A 42 2.46 -0.74 -2.75
N VAL A 43 1.28 -1.17 -3.18
CA VAL A 43 1.05 -2.50 -3.75
C VAL A 43 0.11 -2.42 -4.94
N ARG A 44 0.23 -3.38 -5.87
CA ARG A 44 -0.80 -3.62 -6.89
C ARG A 44 -1.59 -4.84 -6.44
N VAL A 45 -2.90 -4.72 -6.42
CA VAL A 45 -3.82 -5.81 -6.08
C VAL A 45 -4.62 -6.17 -7.32
N TYR A 46 -4.41 -7.38 -7.83
CA TYR A 46 -5.02 -7.85 -9.05
C TYR A 46 -5.90 -9.08 -8.85
N ASN A 47 -5.45 -10.05 -8.05
CA ASN A 47 -6.17 -11.28 -7.75
C ASN A 47 -6.33 -11.51 -6.24
N GLU A 48 -7.02 -12.60 -5.86
CA GLU A 48 -7.28 -12.89 -4.45
C GLU A 48 -6.00 -13.14 -3.65
N ALA A 49 -4.98 -13.75 -4.29
CA ALA A 49 -3.68 -13.96 -3.69
C ALA A 49 -2.92 -12.65 -3.42
N ASP A 50 -3.24 -11.57 -4.14
CA ASP A 50 -2.77 -10.23 -3.80
C ASP A 50 -3.59 -9.59 -2.68
N HIS A 51 -4.92 -9.78 -2.72
CA HIS A 51 -5.89 -9.14 -1.83
C HIS A 51 -5.72 -9.61 -0.38
N GLN A 52 -5.77 -10.92 -0.18
CA GLN A 52 -5.87 -11.51 1.15
C GLN A 52 -4.69 -11.11 2.07
N PRO A 53 -3.41 -11.21 1.64
CA PRO A 53 -2.30 -10.76 2.47
C PRO A 53 -2.37 -9.28 2.87
N VAL A 54 -2.88 -8.43 1.98
CA VAL A 54 -2.99 -6.99 2.23
C VAL A 54 -4.13 -6.71 3.21
N ALA A 55 -5.28 -7.37 3.05
CA ALA A 55 -6.41 -7.27 3.98
C ALA A 55 -6.00 -7.71 5.39
N GLU A 56 -5.41 -8.89 5.53
CA GLU A 56 -4.94 -9.42 6.82
C GLU A 56 -3.94 -8.46 7.48
N TRP A 57 -2.99 -7.91 6.71
CA TRP A 57 -2.05 -6.92 7.24
C TRP A 57 -2.73 -5.61 7.66
N LEU A 58 -3.77 -5.15 6.95
CA LEU A 58 -4.51 -3.94 7.33
C LEU A 58 -5.37 -4.16 8.58
N GLU A 59 -5.92 -5.36 8.77
CA GLU A 59 -6.69 -5.75 9.97
C GLU A 59 -5.81 -5.83 11.23
N GLU A 60 -4.54 -6.17 11.09
CA GLU A 60 -3.59 -6.30 12.21
C GLU A 60 -3.38 -5.00 13.00
N ASP A 61 -3.42 -3.84 12.33
CA ASP A 61 -3.18 -2.55 12.96
C ASP A 61 -3.97 -1.43 12.24
N PRO A 62 -4.84 -0.68 12.93
CA PRO A 62 -5.59 0.43 12.34
C PRO A 62 -4.70 1.60 11.88
N GLY A 63 -3.42 1.60 12.21
CA GLY A 63 -2.38 2.51 11.73
C GLY A 63 -1.68 2.06 10.44
N HIS A 64 -1.88 0.82 9.98
CA HIS A 64 -1.37 0.36 8.69
C HIS A 64 -2.10 1.05 7.54
N ARG A 65 -1.35 1.36 6.47
CA ARG A 65 -1.85 2.07 5.29
C ARG A 65 -1.34 1.41 4.00
N ALA A 66 -2.20 1.33 2.99
CA ALA A 66 -1.84 0.80 1.67
C ALA A 66 -2.21 1.76 0.54
N VAL A 67 -1.24 2.06 -0.32
CA VAL A 67 -1.46 2.78 -1.58
C VAL A 67 -1.62 1.75 -2.70
N LEU A 68 -2.83 1.68 -3.27
CA LEU A 68 -3.23 0.71 -4.28
C LEU A 68 -2.85 1.21 -5.68
N PHE A 69 -1.69 0.79 -6.18
CA PHE A 69 -1.20 1.17 -7.51
C PHE A 69 -1.88 0.38 -8.61
N HIS A 70 -2.31 1.05 -9.67
CA HIS A 70 -2.92 0.45 -10.86
C HIS A 70 -4.08 -0.53 -10.55
N SER A 71 -4.71 -0.38 -9.38
CA SER A 71 -5.72 -1.32 -8.87
C SER A 71 -7.14 -0.76 -8.94
N ALA A 72 -7.31 0.53 -9.24
CA ALA A 72 -8.61 1.18 -9.37
C ALA A 72 -9.49 0.56 -10.48
N ALA A 73 -8.86 -0.05 -11.49
CA ALA A 73 -9.54 -0.74 -12.58
C ALA A 73 -9.90 -2.21 -12.26
N TYR A 74 -9.54 -2.72 -11.07
CA TYR A 74 -9.76 -4.11 -10.70
C TYR A 74 -10.71 -4.20 -9.50
N ASP A 75 -11.66 -5.13 -9.57
CA ASP A 75 -12.68 -5.32 -8.53
C ASP A 75 -12.08 -5.55 -7.15
N LEU A 76 -10.97 -6.30 -7.07
CA LEU A 76 -10.30 -6.59 -5.81
C LEU A 76 -9.53 -5.39 -5.23
N GLY A 77 -9.01 -4.52 -6.09
CA GLY A 77 -8.44 -3.25 -5.63
C GLY A 77 -9.52 -2.33 -5.05
N ASN A 78 -10.68 -2.27 -5.72
CA ASN A 78 -11.83 -1.51 -5.21
C ASN A 78 -12.39 -2.13 -3.92
N ARG A 79 -12.41 -3.47 -3.83
CA ARG A 79 -12.86 -4.19 -2.63
C ARG A 79 -12.05 -3.79 -1.40
N LEU A 80 -10.72 -3.82 -1.47
CA LEU A 80 -9.86 -3.33 -0.38
C LEU A 80 -10.14 -1.87 -0.04
N PHE A 81 -10.41 -1.04 -1.05
CA PHE A 81 -10.75 0.36 -0.83
C PHE A 81 -12.06 0.53 -0.05
N PHE A 82 -13.07 -0.29 -0.33
CA PHE A 82 -14.34 -0.25 0.40
C PHE A 82 -14.29 -0.93 1.76
N GLU A 83 -13.50 -1.99 1.92
CA GLU A 83 -13.30 -2.69 3.20
C GLU A 83 -12.49 -1.83 4.18
N PHE A 84 -11.47 -1.11 3.69
CA PHE A 84 -10.55 -0.32 4.51
C PHE A 84 -10.45 1.15 4.04
N PRO A 85 -11.56 1.91 4.03
CA PRO A 85 -11.62 3.23 3.38
C PRO A 85 -10.76 4.31 4.07
N THR A 86 -10.39 4.12 5.34
CA THR A 86 -9.50 5.03 6.07
C THR A 86 -8.04 4.60 6.04
N GLN A 87 -7.77 3.38 5.56
CA GLN A 87 -6.43 2.81 5.52
C GLN A 87 -5.86 2.70 4.11
N THR A 88 -6.72 2.75 3.10
CA THR A 88 -6.32 2.59 1.71
C THR A 88 -6.55 3.87 0.91
N THR A 89 -5.75 4.05 -0.12
CA THR A 89 -5.96 5.09 -1.13
C THR A 89 -5.36 4.63 -2.44
N PHE A 90 -5.70 5.30 -3.54
CA PHE A 90 -5.03 5.09 -4.81
C PHE A 90 -3.81 6.02 -4.92
N GLY A 91 -3.00 5.84 -5.96
CA GLY A 91 -1.83 6.68 -6.20
C GLY A 91 -2.22 8.13 -6.46
N ASP A 92 -2.29 8.95 -5.41
CA ASP A 92 -2.57 10.38 -5.46
C ASP A 92 -1.31 11.18 -5.13
N LEU A 93 -0.82 11.98 -6.06
CA LEU A 93 0.36 12.83 -5.84
C LEU A 93 0.06 14.07 -4.99
N SER A 94 -1.19 14.29 -4.57
CA SER A 94 -1.61 15.36 -3.67
C SER A 94 -2.27 14.84 -2.37
N PRO A 95 -1.61 13.95 -1.61
CA PRO A 95 -2.22 13.40 -0.41
C PRO A 95 -2.38 14.47 0.67
N LYS A 96 -3.52 14.48 1.37
CA LYS A 96 -3.67 15.27 2.60
C LYS A 96 -2.91 14.58 3.73
N ILE A 97 -1.75 15.14 4.08
CA ILE A 97 -0.96 14.67 5.22
C ILE A 97 -1.58 15.26 6.49
N VAL A 98 -2.32 14.44 7.23
CA VAL A 98 -2.82 14.80 8.56
C VAL A 98 -1.68 14.54 9.56
N LYS A 99 -1.27 15.57 10.31
CA LYS A 99 -0.26 15.47 11.38
C LYS A 99 -0.86 14.88 12.65
#